data_AF-A0A497E650-F1
#
_entry.id   AF-A0A497E650-F1
#
_cell.length_a   1.000
_cell.length_b   1.000
_cell.length_c   1.000
_cell.angle_alpha   90.00
_cell.angle_beta   90.00
_cell.angle_gamma   90.00
#
_symmetry.space_group_name_H-M   'P 1'
#
loop_
_entity.id
_entity.type
_entity.pdbx_description
1 polymer ?
#
loop_
_entity_poly.entity_id
_entity_poly.type
_entity_poly.pdbx_seq_one_letter_code
_entity_poly.pdbx_strand_id
1 'polypeptide(L)' 'MDKTVVVSFDHEFAHPLYGKRIRRKRKIKAHDEKNECRIGDIVRVVETRPLSKEKRWRVVEIIKRGSE' A
#
# COMPACT_ATOMS: atom_id res chain seq x y z
N MET A 1 -5.38 2.66 15.04
CA MET A 1 -5.68 3.48 13.86
C MET A 1 -7.04 3.01 13.38
N ASP A 2 -8.10 3.79 13.60
CA ASP A 2 -9.41 3.39 13.11
C ASP A 2 -9.51 3.64 11.60
N LYS A 3 -10.11 2.71 10.86
CA LYS A 3 -10.37 2.80 9.41
C LYS A 3 -9.13 3.09 8.54
N THR A 4 -7.97 2.61 8.98
CA THR A 4 -6.69 2.94 8.34
C THR A 4 -5.73 1.77 8.37
N VAL A 5 -5.17 1.47 7.21
CA VAL A 5 -4.12 0.46 7.06
C VAL A 5 -2.84 1.07 6.49
N VAL A 6 -1.70 0.58 6.94
CA VAL A 6 -0.39 0.95 6.39
C VAL A 6 0.00 -0.12 5.39
N VAL A 7 0.04 0.24 4.12
CA VAL A 7 0.43 -0.66 3.03
C VAL A 7 1.87 -0.37 2.67
N SER A 8 2.71 -1.40 2.63
CA SER A 8 4.06 -1.30 2.08
C SER A 8 4.10 -1.90 0.68
N PHE A 9 4.70 -1.19 -0.26
CA PHE A 9 4.96 -1.69 -1.61
C PHE A 9 6.44 -1.57 -1.94
N ASP A 10 6.91 -2.48 -2.78
CA ASP A 10 8.26 -2.49 -3.31
C ASP A 10 8.24 -1.95 -4.74
N HIS A 11 9.11 -0.98 -5.01
CA HIS A 11 9.34 -0.43 -6.33
C HIS A 11 10.73 -0.84 -6.79
N GLU A 12 10.81 -1.64 -7.85
CA GLU A 12 12.07 -2.04 -8.47
C GLU A 12 12.32 -1.15 -9.70
N PHE A 13 13.46 -0.46 -9.72
CA PHE A 13 13.86 0.39 -10.82
C PHE A 13 15.36 0.23 -11.11
N ALA A 14 15.77 0.46 -12.36
CA ALA A 14 17.18 0.49 -12.71
C ALA A 14 17.79 1.84 -12.30
N HIS A 15 18.98 1.82 -11.70
CA HIS A 15 19.71 3.05 -11.42
C HIS A 15 19.96 3.79 -12.75
N PRO A 16 19.61 5.08 -12.89
CA PRO A 16 19.61 5.77 -14.18
C PRO A 16 20.99 5.79 -14.85
N LEU A 17 22.06 5.93 -14.05
CA LEU A 17 23.44 5.93 -14.57
C LEU A 17 24.06 4.53 -14.72
N TYR A 18 23.71 3.58 -13.85
CA TYR A 18 24.48 2.33 -13.68
C TYR A 18 23.73 1.08 -14.15
N GLY A 19 22.43 1.19 -14.46
CA GLY A 19 21.59 0.04 -14.86
C GLY A 19 21.35 -1.01 -13.77
N LYS A 20 21.99 -0.90 -12.60
CA LYS A 20 21.79 -1.81 -11.46
C LYS A 20 20.34 -1.77 -11.00
N ARG A 21 19.69 -2.94 -10.90
CA ARG A 21 18.32 -3.07 -10.38
C ARG A 21 18.32 -2.80 -8.88
N ILE A 22 17.60 -1.77 -8.45
CA ILE A 22 17.48 -1.35 -7.05
C ILE A 22 16.03 -1.55 -6.62
N ARG A 23 15.85 -2.13 -5.43
CA ARG A 23 14.54 -2.26 -4.78
C ARG A 23 14.39 -1.16 -3.73
N ARG A 24 13.29 -0.42 -3.79
CA ARG A 24 12.94 0.61 -2.80
C ARG A 24 11.57 0.33 -2.21
N LYS A 25 11.55 0.15 -0.89
CA LYS A 25 10.32 -0.03 -0.13
C LYS A 25 9.72 1.33 0.24
N ARG A 26 8.43 1.52 0.00
CA ARG A 26 7.67 2.71 0.42
C ARG A 26 6.45 2.27 1.22
N LYS A 27 6.04 3.10 2.18
CA LYS A 27 4.84 2.89 3.01
C LYS A 27 3.84 4.01 2.73
N ILE A 28 2.57 3.65 2.59
CA ILE A 28 1.46 4.60 2.41
C ILE A 28 0.34 4.25 3.39
N LYS A 29 -0.45 5.27 3.76
CA LYS A 29 -1.66 5.08 4.58
C LYS A 29 -2.86 5.03 3.66
N ALA A 30 -3.54 3.88 3.66
CA ALA A 30 -4.77 3.67 2.92
C ALA A 30 -5.98 3.68 3.87
N HIS A 31 -7.11 4.15 3.35
CA HIS A 31 -8.38 4.13 4.03
C HIS A 31 -9.11 2.81 3.78
N ASP A 32 -9.58 2.22 4.87
CA ASP A 32 -10.43 1.04 4.88
C ASP A 32 -11.64 1.37 5.77
N GLU A 33 -12.84 1.48 5.21
CA GLU A 33 -14.02 1.89 5.98
C GLU A 33 -14.56 0.80 6.90
N LYS A 34 -14.34 -0.47 6.54
CA LYS A 34 -14.93 -1.63 7.21
C LYS A 34 -13.93 -2.38 8.10
N ASN A 35 -12.66 -1.95 8.13
CA ASN A 35 -11.58 -2.62 8.86
C ASN A 35 -11.48 -4.11 8.50
N GLU A 36 -11.75 -4.47 7.24
CA GLU A 36 -11.75 -5.86 6.78
C GLU A 36 -10.33 -6.38 6.57
N CYS A 37 -9.36 -5.50 6.34
CA CYS A 37 -7.97 -5.87 6.07
C CYS A 37 -7.22 -6.27 7.33
N ARG A 38 -6.49 -7.39 7.26
CA ARG A 38 -5.60 -7.88 8.32
C ARG A 38 -4.14 -7.73 7.93
N ILE A 39 -3.27 -7.89 8.92
CA ILE A 39 -1.81 -7.90 8.71
C ILE A 39 -1.48 -9.14 7.86
N GLY A 40 -0.69 -8.95 6.79
CA GLY A 40 -0.30 -10.02 5.87
C GLY A 40 -1.15 -10.12 4.60
N ASP A 41 -2.26 -9.38 4.52
CA ASP A 41 -3.09 -9.36 3.31
C ASP A 41 -2.42 -8.60 2.16
N ILE A 42 -2.56 -9.13 0.95
CA ILE A 42 -2.18 -8.44 -0.27
C ILE A 42 -3.40 -7.69 -0.78
N VAL A 43 -3.30 -6.36 -0.79
CA VAL A 43 -4.41 -5.46 -1.10
C VAL A 43 -4.12 -4.62 -2.35
N ARG A 44 -5.14 -4.40 -3.17
CA ARG A 44 -5.12 -3.40 -4.24
C ARG A 44 -5.63 -2.06 -3.70
N VAL A 45 -4.84 -1.02 -3.91
CA VAL A 45 -5.16 0.35 -3.51
C VAL A 45 -5.32 1.25 -4.73
N VAL A 46 -6.18 2.26 -4.61
CA VAL A 46 -6.42 3.27 -5.63
C VAL A 46 -6.28 4.67 -5.01
N GLU A 47 -5.80 5.63 -5.81
CA GLU A 47 -5.74 7.03 -5.41
C GLU A 47 -7.14 7.62 -5.20
N THR A 48 -7.26 8.50 -4.22
CA THR A 48 -8.51 9.19 -3.92
C THR A 48 -8.25 10.63 -3.52
N ARG A 49 -9.32 11.41 -3.34
CA ARG A 49 -9.21 12.74 -2.73
C ARG A 49 -8.51 12.64 -1.37
N PRO A 50 -7.74 13.65 -0.94
CA PRO A 50 -7.13 13.63 0.39
C PRO A 50 -8.20 13.43 1.47
N LEU A 51 -8.14 12.31 2.19
CA LEU A 51 -9.04 12.00 3.32
C LEU A 51 -8.45 12.50 4.65
N SER A 52 -7.13 12.71 4.66
CA SER A 52 -6.38 13.30 5.76
C SER A 52 -5.06 13.85 5.21
N LYS A 53 -4.19 14.40 6.07
CA LYS A 53 -2.86 14.91 5.70
C LYS A 53 -2.03 13.86 4.94
N GLU A 54 -2.10 12.60 5.38
CA GLU A 54 -1.27 11.51 4.85
C GLU A 54 -2.08 10.40 4.14
N LYS A 55 -3.42 10.42 4.24
CA LYS A 55 -4.30 9.41 3.65
C LYS A 55 -4.82 9.89 2.30
N ARG A 56 -4.24 9.37 1.23
CA ARG A 56 -4.61 9.66 -0.17
C ARG A 56 -4.96 8.42 -0.98
N TRP A 57 -5.05 7.28 -0.31
CA TRP A 57 -5.26 5.97 -0.91
C TRP A 57 -6.47 5.31 -0.26
N ARG A 58 -7.23 4.53 -1.02
CA ARG A 58 -8.32 3.68 -0.53
C ARG A 58 -8.06 2.23 -0.94
N VAL A 59 -8.38 1.29 -0.06
CA VAL A 59 -8.38 -0.14 -0.39
C VAL A 59 -9.61 -0.46 -1.25
N VAL A 60 -9.40 -1.10 -2.40
CA VAL A 60 -10.48 -1.51 -3.31
C VAL A 60 -10.76 -3.00 -3.20
N GLU A 61 -9.72 -3.81 -3.13
CA GLU A 61 -9.85 -5.26 -3.22
C GLU A 61 -8.74 -5.95 -2.41
N ILE A 62 -9.10 -7.05 -1.75
CA ILE A 62 -8.15 -7.95 -1.09
C ILE A 62 -7.85 -9.08 -2.08
N ILE A 63 -6.65 -9.06 -2.69
CA ILE A 63 -6.24 -10.01 -3.72
C ILE A 63 -5.93 -11.37 -3.10
N LYS A 64 -5.23 -11.37 -1.97
CA LYS A 64 -4.87 -12.58 -1.25
C LYS A 64 -4.97 -12.32 0.23
N ARG A 65 -5.76 -13.14 0.92
CA ARG A 65 -5.74 -13.17 2.38
C ARG A 65 -4.47 -13.89 2.83
N GLY A 66 -3.78 -13.30 3.79
CA GLY A 66 -2.59 -13.90 4.39
C GLY A 66 -2.96 -15.28 4.96
N SER A 67 -2.54 -16.34 4.28
CA SER A 67 -2.58 -17.69 4.81
C SER A 67 -1.35 -17.84 5.70
N GLU A 68 -1.53 -17.44 6.96
CA GLU A 68 -0.59 -17.55 8.10
C GLU A 68 0.75 -16.79 7.99
#